data_AF-A0A3A5W868-F1
#
_entry.id   AF-A0A3A5W868-F1
#
_cell.length_a   1.000
_cell.length_b   1.000
_cell.length_c   1.000
_cell.angle_alpha   90.00
_cell.angle_beta   90.00
_cell.angle_gamma   90.00
#
_symmetry.space_group_name_H-M   'P 1'
#
loop_
_entity.id
_entity.type
_entity.pdbx_description
1 polymer ?
#
loop_
_entity_poly.entity_id
_entity_poly.type
_entity_poly.pdbx_seq_one_letter_code
_entity_poly.pdbx_strand_id
1 'polypeptide(L)'
;MRIHCLGGGLVGSFVTRKLHEAGFEVHLYDVVERTTPAYFHLEDATKADHSLADLLVNMVPGSIGHDVLKTLHQKGHRIVDLSFSETTPDQLPDGPGVVLWDVGIAPGLSNMLVALAHREFGHLDKVSIKVGGNPAKPDEEWSYMAPFSPHDVIAEYTRPARVVREGNMTVVPAMDDLHTIDASGRTMEAFLTDGLRSLIDIPATSMGEYTVRWPGHIQRYQTSELNPDELVDAWRFDPERPEFTWMEVRVEAGTETRVWTVEDKGGDGDSSMARTTGLVTVACVMAWSQNDLFTTGIHPPEELPSEVIHGVIRTLKNEDVRIEMNSENIRPQG
;
A
#
# COMPACT_ATOMS: atom_id res chain seq x y z
N MET A 1 8.03 7.10 23.71
CA MET A 1 6.72 6.93 23.09
C MET A 1 6.43 5.44 23.02
N ARG A 2 5.27 5.02 23.51
CA ARG A 2 4.77 3.65 23.45
C ARG A 2 3.92 3.47 22.21
N ILE A 3 4.29 2.49 21.38
CA ILE A 3 3.61 2.18 20.12
C ILE A 3 3.03 0.78 20.21
N HIS A 4 1.74 0.65 19.92
CA HIS A 4 1.06 -0.63 19.84
C HIS A 4 0.89 -1.01 18.36
N CYS A 5 1.52 -2.10 17.95
CA CYS A 5 1.42 -2.70 16.63
C CYS A 5 0.39 -3.83 16.65
N LEU A 6 -0.61 -3.78 15.77
CA LEU A 6 -1.69 -4.76 15.72
C LEU A 6 -1.54 -5.63 14.46
N GLY A 7 -1.19 -6.90 14.62
CA GLY A 7 -0.91 -7.82 13.52
C GLY A 7 0.58 -7.96 13.20
N GLY A 8 1.12 -9.16 13.40
CA GLY A 8 2.53 -9.52 13.18
C GLY A 8 2.74 -10.39 11.93
N GLY A 9 1.97 -10.17 10.88
CA GLY A 9 2.20 -10.81 9.57
C GLY A 9 3.53 -10.40 8.93
N LEU A 10 3.73 -10.72 7.65
CA LEU A 10 4.99 -10.45 6.93
C LEU A 10 5.42 -8.97 7.05
N VAL A 11 4.52 -8.04 6.71
CA VAL A 11 4.78 -6.60 6.80
C VAL A 11 4.76 -6.11 8.26
N GLY A 12 3.81 -6.59 9.08
CA GLY A 12 3.66 -6.15 10.47
C GLY A 12 4.85 -6.49 11.36
N SER A 13 5.47 -7.66 11.15
CA SER A 13 6.71 -8.06 11.83
C SER A 13 7.88 -7.15 11.43
N PHE A 14 8.00 -6.80 10.15
CA PHE A 14 9.01 -5.85 9.66
C PHE A 14 8.86 -4.47 10.31
N VAL A 15 7.64 -3.90 10.26
CA VAL A 15 7.34 -2.58 10.85
C VAL A 15 7.64 -2.59 12.36
N THR A 16 7.18 -3.61 13.08
CA THR A 16 7.41 -3.76 14.52
C THR A 16 8.89 -3.75 14.85
N ARG A 17 9.70 -4.51 14.11
CA ARG A 17 11.15 -4.59 14.33
C ARG A 17 11.83 -3.26 14.03
N LYS A 18 11.51 -2.61 12.90
CA LYS A 18 12.09 -1.30 12.54
C LYS A 18 11.76 -0.21 13.56
N LEU A 19 10.53 -0.19 14.09
CA LEU A 19 10.14 0.74 15.16
C LEU A 19 10.87 0.45 16.48
N HIS A 20 11.08 -0.82 16.81
CA HIS A 20 11.89 -1.19 17.97
C HIS A 20 13.36 -0.76 17.81
N GLU A 21 13.95 -1.00 16.64
CA GLU A 21 15.32 -0.57 16.29
C GLU A 21 15.47 0.96 16.33
N ALA A 22 14.41 1.71 16.02
CA ALA A 22 14.35 3.16 16.17
C ALA A 22 14.27 3.64 17.64
N GLY A 23 14.18 2.73 18.61
CA GLY A 23 14.22 3.02 20.05
C GLY A 23 12.86 3.27 20.71
N PHE A 24 11.75 2.93 20.05
CA PHE A 24 10.42 3.02 20.67
C PHE A 24 10.13 1.86 21.63
N GLU A 25 9.24 2.11 22.59
CA GLU A 25 8.65 1.04 23.39
C GLU A 25 7.51 0.41 22.57
N VAL A 26 7.85 -0.65 21.82
CA VAL A 26 6.90 -1.31 20.91
C VAL A 26 6.23 -2.51 21.58
N HIS A 27 4.91 -2.59 21.46
CA HIS A 27 4.10 -3.72 21.88
C HIS A 27 3.43 -4.34 20.64
N LEU A 28 3.70 -5.61 20.35
CA LEU A 28 3.08 -6.34 19.25
C LEU A 28 1.95 -7.23 19.77
N TYR A 29 0.76 -7.05 19.21
CA TYR A 29 -0.43 -7.87 19.48
C TYR A 29 -0.73 -8.74 18.26
N ASP A 30 -0.82 -10.06 18.47
CA ASP A 30 -1.21 -11.01 17.43
C ASP A 30 -1.93 -12.21 18.07
N VAL A 31 -2.83 -12.85 17.32
CA VAL A 31 -3.53 -14.08 17.73
C VAL A 31 -2.69 -15.34 17.47
N VAL A 32 -1.56 -15.18 16.78
CA VAL A 32 -0.56 -16.22 16.50
C VAL A 32 0.75 -15.82 17.16
N GLU A 33 1.44 -16.78 17.78
CA GLU A 33 2.76 -16.57 18.38
C GLU A 33 3.75 -16.00 17.35
N ARG A 34 4.47 -14.92 17.72
CA ARG A 34 5.47 -14.27 16.86
C ARG A 34 6.82 -14.14 17.56
N THR A 35 7.89 -14.43 16.82
CA THR A 35 9.23 -14.04 17.23
C THR A 35 9.44 -12.56 16.94
N THR A 36 9.69 -11.76 17.97
CA THR A 36 9.88 -10.31 17.83
C THR A 36 10.83 -9.79 18.92
N PRO A 37 11.60 -8.71 18.65
CA PRO A 37 12.36 -8.02 19.69
C PRO A 37 11.48 -7.10 20.57
N ALA A 38 10.23 -6.86 20.17
CA ALA A 38 9.27 -6.03 20.91
C ALA A 38 8.59 -6.80 22.06
N TYR A 39 7.82 -6.09 22.90
CA TYR A 39 6.95 -6.75 23.88
C TYR A 39 5.81 -7.47 23.15
N PHE A 40 5.78 -8.80 23.21
CA PHE A 40 4.76 -9.59 22.52
C PHE A 40 3.56 -9.91 23.43
N HIS A 41 2.36 -9.84 22.84
CA HIS A 41 1.09 -10.17 23.46
C HIS A 41 0.34 -11.14 22.55
N LEU A 42 0.18 -12.39 23.01
CA LEU A 42 -0.66 -13.38 22.34
C LEU A 42 -2.13 -13.11 22.69
N GLU A 43 -2.70 -12.11 22.03
CA GLU A 43 -4.05 -11.61 22.31
C GLU A 43 -4.68 -11.01 21.04
N ASP A 44 -6.01 -11.13 20.96
CA ASP A 44 -6.80 -10.45 19.95
C ASP A 44 -6.76 -8.93 20.16
N ALA A 45 -6.18 -8.22 19.19
CA ALA A 45 -6.05 -6.76 19.21
C ALA A 45 -7.40 -6.02 19.38
N THR A 46 -8.53 -6.60 19.00
CA THR A 46 -9.85 -5.99 19.22
C THR A 46 -10.29 -6.02 20.69
N LYS A 47 -9.74 -6.95 21.47
CA LYS A 47 -10.10 -7.19 22.88
C LYS A 47 -9.10 -6.60 23.86
N ALA A 48 -7.85 -6.45 23.44
CA ALA A 48 -6.77 -5.91 24.25
C ALA A 48 -7.04 -4.45 24.68
N ASP A 49 -6.46 -4.06 25.82
CA ASP A 49 -6.44 -2.66 26.26
C ASP A 49 -5.27 -1.92 25.60
N HIS A 50 -5.60 -0.82 24.94
CA HIS A 50 -4.64 0.06 24.26
C HIS A 50 -4.58 1.46 24.86
N SER A 51 -5.18 1.66 26.04
CA SER A 51 -5.24 2.94 26.75
C SER A 51 -3.87 3.59 27.02
N LEU A 52 -2.81 2.78 27.12
CA LEU A 52 -1.44 3.23 27.34
C LEU A 52 -0.66 3.56 26.06
N ALA A 53 -1.23 3.31 24.87
CA ALA A 53 -0.56 3.59 23.61
C ALA A 53 -0.58 5.09 23.29
N ASP A 54 0.59 5.65 22.95
CA ASP A 54 0.69 7.01 22.41
C ASP A 54 0.28 7.05 20.92
N LEU A 55 0.54 5.94 20.20
CA LEU A 55 0.19 5.73 18.79
C LEU A 55 -0.08 4.25 18.54
N LEU A 56 -1.08 3.96 17.71
CA LEU A 56 -1.41 2.62 17.23
C LEU A 56 -1.01 2.48 15.77
N VAL A 57 -0.49 1.31 15.39
CA VAL A 57 -0.26 0.92 14.01
C VAL A 57 -1.16 -0.28 13.69
N ASN A 58 -2.23 -0.04 12.94
CA ASN A 58 -3.18 -1.09 12.55
C ASN A 58 -2.68 -1.81 11.30
N MET A 59 -2.24 -3.06 11.44
CA MET A 59 -1.64 -3.89 10.38
C MET A 59 -2.31 -5.26 10.30
N VAL A 60 -3.54 -5.35 10.79
CA VAL A 60 -4.36 -6.55 10.73
C VAL A 60 -4.84 -6.81 9.29
N PRO A 61 -5.29 -8.05 8.97
CA PRO A 61 -5.85 -8.35 7.65
C PRO A 61 -7.04 -7.46 7.27
N GLY A 62 -7.20 -7.19 5.97
CA GLY A 62 -8.25 -6.31 5.43
C GLY A 62 -9.67 -6.70 5.83
N SER A 63 -9.91 -8.00 6.06
CA SER A 63 -11.21 -8.56 6.48
C SER A 63 -11.69 -8.09 7.86
N ILE A 64 -10.78 -7.66 8.74
CA ILE A 64 -11.10 -7.14 10.09
C ILE A 64 -10.61 -5.70 10.31
N GLY A 65 -9.86 -5.13 9.36
CA GLY A 65 -9.24 -3.82 9.45
C GLY A 65 -10.22 -2.70 9.79
N HIS A 66 -11.35 -2.62 9.09
CA HIS A 66 -12.38 -1.61 9.31
C HIS A 66 -12.96 -1.65 10.73
N ASP A 67 -13.32 -2.84 11.23
CA ASP A 67 -13.94 -2.99 12.55
C ASP A 67 -12.96 -2.65 13.69
N VAL A 68 -11.69 -3.05 13.52
CA VAL A 68 -10.60 -2.67 14.41
C VAL A 68 -10.46 -1.15 14.41
N LEU A 69 -10.26 -0.55 13.23
CA LEU A 69 -10.04 0.88 13.08
C LEU A 69 -11.19 1.70 13.66
N LYS A 70 -12.44 1.32 13.38
CA LYS A 70 -13.65 1.95 13.93
C LYS A 70 -13.63 1.96 15.45
N THR A 71 -13.29 0.84 16.06
CA THR A 71 -13.23 0.71 17.53
C THR A 71 -12.14 1.61 18.11
N LEU A 72 -10.96 1.64 17.51
CA LEU A 72 -9.84 2.45 17.97
C LEU A 72 -10.13 3.96 17.80
N HIS A 73 -10.75 4.33 16.68
CA HIS A 73 -11.15 5.70 16.39
C HIS A 73 -12.17 6.21 17.41
N GLN A 74 -13.18 5.40 17.75
CA GLN A 74 -14.17 5.74 18.78
C GLN A 74 -13.56 5.90 20.18
N LYS A 75 -12.47 5.18 20.47
CA LYS A 75 -11.73 5.28 21.74
C LYS A 75 -10.77 6.47 21.81
N GLY A 76 -10.62 7.25 20.73
CA GLY A 76 -9.83 8.49 20.76
C GLY A 76 -8.34 8.30 20.50
N HIS A 77 -7.93 7.18 19.89
CA HIS A 77 -6.53 6.93 19.63
C HIS A 77 -6.01 7.68 18.39
N ARG A 78 -4.70 7.92 18.37
CA ARG A 78 -3.94 8.26 17.16
C ARG A 78 -3.53 6.97 16.46
N ILE A 79 -3.88 6.83 15.18
CA ILE A 79 -3.80 5.57 14.46
C ILE A 79 -3.15 5.79 13.11
N VAL A 80 -2.08 5.06 12.84
CA VAL A 80 -1.54 4.83 11.50
C VAL A 80 -2.11 3.51 11.00
N ASP A 81 -2.90 3.54 9.94
CA ASP A 81 -3.60 2.36 9.40
C ASP A 81 -2.98 1.91 8.09
N LEU A 82 -2.49 0.67 8.09
CA LEU A 82 -1.98 -0.03 6.92
C LEU A 82 -3.02 -1.02 6.35
N SER A 83 -4.08 -1.33 7.09
CA SER A 83 -5.02 -2.38 6.69
C SER A 83 -5.76 -2.02 5.40
N PHE A 84 -5.87 -2.99 4.48
CA PHE A 84 -6.56 -2.80 3.20
C PHE A 84 -8.01 -3.30 3.30
N SER A 85 -8.88 -2.51 3.94
CA SER A 85 -10.31 -2.84 4.06
C SER A 85 -11.14 -2.36 2.87
N GLU A 86 -12.24 -3.06 2.59
CA GLU A 86 -13.20 -2.67 1.54
C GLU A 86 -13.83 -1.32 1.82
N THR A 87 -14.27 -1.12 3.05
CA THR A 87 -14.83 0.15 3.51
C THR A 87 -13.69 1.07 3.89
N THR A 88 -13.55 2.15 3.14
CA THR A 88 -12.50 3.13 3.34
C THR A 88 -12.72 3.93 4.64
N PRO A 89 -11.65 4.28 5.36
CA PRO A 89 -11.71 5.02 6.63
C PRO A 89 -12.45 6.35 6.60
N ASP A 90 -12.52 7.07 5.48
CA ASP A 90 -13.31 8.29 5.30
C ASP A 90 -14.82 8.08 5.52
N GLN A 91 -15.29 6.83 5.52
CA GLN A 91 -16.68 6.46 5.83
C GLN A 91 -16.91 6.12 7.31
N LEU A 92 -15.89 6.23 8.16
CA LEU A 92 -16.05 6.01 9.59
C LEU A 92 -16.99 7.06 10.20
N PRO A 93 -17.78 6.68 11.23
CA PRO A 93 -18.57 7.65 11.97
C PRO A 93 -17.66 8.64 12.70
N ASP A 94 -18.16 9.87 12.92
CA ASP A 94 -17.47 10.87 13.73
C ASP A 94 -17.01 10.31 15.07
N GLY A 95 -15.77 10.59 15.43
CA GLY A 95 -15.15 10.11 16.65
C GLY A 95 -13.92 10.92 17.05
N PRO A 96 -13.44 10.73 18.30
CA PRO A 96 -12.34 11.51 18.85
C PRO A 96 -10.96 11.08 18.33
N GLY A 97 -10.85 9.94 17.65
CA GLY A 97 -9.58 9.43 17.16
C GLY A 97 -9.06 10.20 15.96
N VAL A 98 -7.76 10.06 15.71
CA VAL A 98 -7.10 10.66 14.55
C VAL A 98 -6.47 9.56 13.73
N VAL A 99 -6.77 9.51 12.44
CA VAL A 99 -6.35 8.42 11.56
C VAL A 99 -5.53 8.96 10.41
N LEU A 100 -4.36 8.37 10.17
CA LEU A 100 -3.65 8.43 8.89
C LEU A 100 -3.72 7.04 8.27
N TRP A 101 -4.43 6.90 7.15
CA TRP A 101 -4.71 5.59 6.56
C TRP A 101 -3.98 5.37 5.24
N ASP A 102 -3.98 4.12 4.78
CA ASP A 102 -3.35 3.67 3.54
C ASP A 102 -1.86 3.98 3.45
N VAL A 103 -1.10 3.72 4.51
CA VAL A 103 0.35 4.04 4.55
C VAL A 103 1.25 2.90 4.04
N GLY A 104 0.91 2.34 2.87
CA GLY A 104 1.66 1.27 2.21
C GLY A 104 2.44 1.71 0.96
N ILE A 105 2.79 0.76 0.08
CA ILE A 105 3.36 1.10 -1.23
C ILE A 105 2.29 1.66 -2.18
N ALA A 106 1.20 0.91 -2.35
CA ALA A 106 0.03 1.28 -3.11
C ALA A 106 -1.18 0.54 -2.49
N PRO A 107 -2.13 1.27 -1.88
CA PRO A 107 -2.16 2.71 -1.66
C PRO A 107 -1.09 3.16 -0.65
N GLY A 108 -0.74 4.45 -0.70
CA GLY A 108 0.27 5.06 0.18
C GLY A 108 1.30 5.87 -0.57
N LEU A 109 2.48 5.30 -0.82
CA LEU A 109 3.50 5.99 -1.61
C LEU A 109 2.97 6.36 -3.00
N SER A 110 2.16 5.49 -3.64
CA SER A 110 1.47 5.83 -4.89
C SER A 110 0.67 7.13 -4.76
N ASN A 111 -0.17 7.23 -3.71
CA ASN A 111 -0.98 8.41 -3.42
C ASN A 111 -0.13 9.65 -3.18
N MET A 112 0.91 9.52 -2.35
CA MET A 112 1.82 10.61 -2.01
C MET A 112 2.53 11.18 -3.25
N LEU A 113 2.93 10.33 -4.20
CA LEU A 113 3.58 10.76 -5.45
C LEU A 113 2.59 11.51 -6.36
N VAL A 114 1.35 11.04 -6.48
CA VAL A 114 0.29 11.76 -7.19
C VAL A 114 0.01 13.11 -6.52
N ALA A 115 -0.04 13.16 -5.19
CA ALA A 115 -0.23 14.40 -4.45
C ALA A 115 0.89 15.42 -4.70
N LEU A 116 2.15 14.98 -4.77
CA LEU A 116 3.26 15.85 -5.15
C LEU A 116 3.10 16.41 -6.57
N ALA A 117 2.69 15.59 -7.54
CA ALA A 117 2.41 16.08 -8.89
C ALA A 117 1.25 17.09 -8.90
N HIS A 118 0.15 16.78 -8.21
CA HIS A 118 -1.03 17.65 -8.12
C HIS A 118 -0.69 19.02 -7.52
N ARG A 119 0.10 19.05 -6.45
CA ARG A 119 0.55 20.30 -5.81
C ARG A 119 1.38 21.17 -6.74
N GLU A 120 2.14 20.56 -7.65
CA GLU A 120 3.00 21.29 -8.59
C GLU A 120 2.25 21.74 -9.84
N PHE A 121 1.44 20.86 -10.43
CA PHE A 121 0.82 21.08 -11.73
C PHE A 121 -0.64 21.55 -11.65
N GLY A 122 -1.28 21.42 -10.49
CA GLY A 122 -2.72 21.61 -10.36
C GLY A 122 -3.48 20.46 -11.01
N HIS A 123 -4.31 20.76 -12.01
CA HIS A 123 -5.11 19.74 -12.70
C HIS A 123 -4.23 18.71 -13.40
N LEU A 124 -4.57 17.42 -13.24
CA LEU A 124 -3.84 16.31 -13.87
C LEU A 124 -4.62 15.80 -15.09
N ASP A 125 -4.01 15.70 -16.26
CA ASP A 125 -4.68 15.18 -17.46
C ASP A 125 -4.80 13.67 -17.40
N LYS A 126 -3.73 12.98 -17.01
CA LYS A 126 -3.72 11.52 -16.89
C LYS A 126 -2.85 11.07 -15.74
N VAL A 127 -3.38 10.16 -14.94
CA VAL A 127 -2.64 9.46 -13.88
C VAL A 127 -2.75 7.96 -14.13
N SER A 128 -1.61 7.27 -14.23
CA SER A 128 -1.52 5.83 -14.35
C SER A 128 -0.59 5.31 -13.28
N ILE A 129 -1.13 4.53 -12.35
CA ILE A 129 -0.36 3.80 -11.34
C ILE A 129 -0.31 2.34 -11.78
N LYS A 130 0.86 1.73 -11.82
CA LYS A 130 1.02 0.30 -12.10
C LYS A 130 1.88 -0.30 -11.01
N VAL A 131 1.40 -1.34 -10.34
CA VAL A 131 2.08 -1.89 -9.15
C VAL A 131 1.94 -3.40 -9.07
N GLY A 132 3.00 -4.08 -8.61
CA GLY A 132 2.93 -5.51 -8.34
C GLY A 132 4.13 -6.05 -7.58
N GLY A 133 3.86 -6.93 -6.61
CA GLY A 133 4.85 -7.83 -6.01
C GLY A 133 4.79 -9.18 -6.70
N ASN A 134 5.91 -9.64 -7.26
CA ASN A 134 5.97 -10.82 -8.11
C ASN A 134 7.24 -11.63 -7.84
N PRO A 135 7.21 -12.95 -8.06
CA PRO A 135 8.44 -13.73 -8.16
C PRO A 135 9.43 -13.15 -9.16
N ALA A 136 10.73 -13.27 -8.91
CA ALA A 136 11.77 -12.75 -9.80
C ALA A 136 11.78 -13.44 -11.17
N LYS A 137 11.21 -14.64 -11.26
CA LYS A 137 11.01 -15.40 -12.50
C LYS A 137 9.62 -16.04 -12.52
N PRO A 138 8.96 -16.09 -13.70
CA PRO A 138 7.75 -16.86 -13.87
C PRO A 138 8.04 -18.37 -13.75
N ASP A 139 6.97 -19.14 -13.59
CA ASP A 139 6.97 -20.61 -13.58
C ASP A 139 5.85 -21.14 -14.48
N GLU A 140 5.77 -22.47 -14.63
CA GLU A 140 4.72 -23.13 -15.43
C GLU A 140 3.38 -23.25 -14.71
N GLU A 141 3.33 -22.87 -13.43
CA GLU A 141 2.12 -22.86 -12.60
C GLU A 141 1.53 -21.44 -12.60
N TRP A 142 1.46 -20.80 -11.43
CA TRP A 142 0.79 -19.51 -11.26
C TRP A 142 1.64 -18.31 -11.65
N SER A 143 2.96 -18.48 -11.77
CA SER A 143 3.93 -17.38 -11.87
C SER A 143 3.71 -16.32 -10.78
N TYR A 144 3.20 -16.74 -9.62
CA TYR A 144 2.77 -15.85 -8.55
C TYR A 144 2.86 -16.54 -7.20
N MET A 145 3.17 -15.75 -6.18
CA MET A 145 2.96 -16.07 -4.78
C MET A 145 2.57 -14.76 -4.10
N ALA A 146 1.60 -14.81 -3.19
CA ALA A 146 1.04 -13.63 -2.56
C ALA A 146 2.05 -13.05 -1.56
N PRO A 147 2.57 -11.83 -1.78
CA PRO A 147 3.54 -11.22 -0.89
C PRO A 147 2.87 -10.45 0.27
N PHE A 148 1.53 -10.51 0.34
CA PHE A 148 0.67 -10.04 1.42
C PHE A 148 -0.55 -10.96 1.51
N SER A 149 -1.57 -10.60 2.30
CA SER A 149 -2.80 -11.38 2.50
C SER A 149 -3.38 -11.90 1.17
N PRO A 150 -3.39 -13.23 0.93
CA PRO A 150 -3.91 -13.78 -0.34
C PRO A 150 -5.42 -13.50 -0.52
N HIS A 151 -6.17 -13.35 0.57
CA HIS A 151 -7.57 -12.95 0.51
C HIS A 151 -7.74 -11.54 -0.06
N ASP A 152 -6.82 -10.62 0.28
CA ASP A 152 -6.84 -9.26 -0.25
C ASP A 152 -6.46 -9.27 -1.74
N VAL A 153 -5.55 -10.16 -2.17
CA VAL A 153 -5.27 -10.39 -3.61
C VAL A 153 -6.52 -10.90 -4.36
N ILE A 154 -7.26 -11.85 -3.81
CA ILE A 154 -8.51 -12.33 -4.43
C ILE A 154 -9.54 -11.18 -4.52
N ALA A 155 -9.58 -10.30 -3.51
CA ALA A 155 -10.45 -9.13 -3.53
C ALA A 155 -10.09 -8.18 -4.69
N GLU A 156 -8.79 -8.01 -5.02
CA GLU A 156 -8.36 -7.23 -6.19
C GLU A 156 -8.95 -7.77 -7.50
N TYR A 157 -9.12 -9.09 -7.62
CA TYR A 157 -9.55 -9.74 -8.86
C TYR A 157 -11.07 -9.87 -8.97
N THR A 158 -11.80 -9.68 -7.87
CA THR A 158 -13.26 -9.89 -7.81
C THR A 158 -14.04 -8.60 -7.65
N ARG A 159 -13.43 -7.54 -7.11
CA ARG A 159 -14.09 -6.24 -6.91
C ARG A 159 -14.00 -5.37 -8.17
N PRO A 160 -15.13 -4.76 -8.60
CA PRO A 160 -15.10 -3.73 -9.62
C PRO A 160 -14.14 -2.59 -9.25
N ALA A 161 -13.45 -2.03 -10.23
CA ALA A 161 -12.48 -0.96 -10.01
C ALA A 161 -13.14 0.42 -10.18
N ARG A 162 -12.94 1.33 -9.24
CA ARG A 162 -13.24 2.75 -9.40
C ARG A 162 -12.07 3.42 -10.15
N VAL A 163 -12.40 4.13 -11.21
CA VAL A 163 -11.47 4.88 -12.06
C VAL A 163 -12.01 6.29 -12.30
N VAL A 164 -11.16 7.21 -12.74
CA VAL A 164 -11.61 8.53 -13.22
C VAL A 164 -11.59 8.54 -14.75
N ARG A 165 -12.73 8.90 -15.34
CA ARG A 165 -12.91 9.09 -16.79
C ARG A 165 -13.65 10.40 -17.04
N GLU A 166 -13.11 11.24 -17.91
CA GLU A 166 -13.67 12.57 -18.22
C GLU A 166 -13.93 13.42 -16.96
N GLY A 167 -13.02 13.35 -15.99
CA GLY A 167 -13.16 14.09 -14.72
C GLY A 167 -14.16 13.52 -13.72
N ASN A 168 -14.77 12.38 -14.01
CA ASN A 168 -15.79 11.77 -13.15
C ASN A 168 -15.40 10.35 -12.72
N MET A 169 -15.70 10.00 -11.47
CA MET A 169 -15.56 8.62 -10.99
C MET A 169 -16.52 7.71 -11.78
N THR A 170 -15.98 6.60 -12.29
CA THR A 170 -16.69 5.55 -12.99
C THR A 170 -16.28 4.20 -12.42
N VAL A 171 -17.22 3.25 -12.36
CA VAL A 171 -16.94 1.87 -11.96
C VAL A 171 -16.82 1.00 -13.21
N VAL A 172 -15.77 0.19 -13.28
CA VAL A 172 -15.51 -0.76 -14.37
C VAL A 172 -15.38 -2.19 -13.82
N PRO A 173 -15.57 -3.23 -14.66
CA PRO A 173 -15.35 -4.61 -14.22
C PRO A 173 -13.95 -4.84 -13.65
N ALA A 174 -13.84 -5.80 -12.72
CA ALA A 174 -12.54 -6.26 -12.22
C ALA A 174 -11.68 -6.80 -13.38
N MET A 175 -10.37 -6.54 -13.33
CA MET A 175 -9.41 -7.01 -14.34
C MET A 175 -9.68 -6.50 -15.77
N ASP A 176 -10.44 -5.41 -15.92
CA ASP A 176 -10.63 -4.74 -17.20
C ASP A 176 -9.31 -4.10 -17.69
N ASP A 177 -9.25 -3.74 -18.98
CA ASP A 177 -8.09 -3.09 -19.62
C ASP A 177 -6.77 -3.89 -19.45
N LEU A 178 -6.83 -5.21 -19.64
CA LEU A 178 -5.65 -6.08 -19.63
C LEU A 178 -4.73 -5.79 -20.83
N HIS A 179 -3.50 -5.37 -20.58
CA HIS A 179 -2.52 -5.06 -21.62
C HIS A 179 -1.07 -5.36 -21.20
N THR A 180 -0.19 -5.49 -22.18
CA THR A 180 1.25 -5.72 -21.97
C THR A 180 1.99 -4.42 -21.65
N ILE A 181 2.93 -4.49 -20.71
CA ILE A 181 3.81 -3.39 -20.31
C ILE A 181 5.27 -3.85 -20.25
N ASP A 182 6.21 -2.88 -20.24
CA ASP A 182 7.60 -3.11 -19.85
C ASP A 182 7.81 -2.62 -18.40
N ALA A 183 8.13 -3.55 -17.50
CA ALA A 183 8.41 -3.29 -16.09
C ALA A 183 9.92 -3.42 -15.82
N SER A 184 10.67 -2.37 -16.18
CA SER A 184 12.13 -2.32 -16.10
C SER A 184 12.81 -3.44 -16.91
N GLY A 185 12.45 -3.60 -18.19
CA GLY A 185 12.98 -4.66 -19.07
C GLY A 185 12.30 -6.02 -18.92
N ARG A 186 11.20 -6.10 -18.17
CA ARG A 186 10.37 -7.30 -18.02
C ARG A 186 9.06 -7.11 -18.78
N THR A 187 8.76 -8.01 -19.71
CA THR A 187 7.44 -8.05 -20.35
C THR A 187 6.42 -8.62 -19.36
N MET A 188 5.50 -7.77 -18.89
CA MET A 188 4.48 -8.10 -17.89
C MET A 188 3.09 -7.69 -18.38
N GLU A 189 2.05 -8.12 -17.67
CA GLU A 189 0.67 -7.71 -17.93
C GLU A 189 0.16 -6.80 -16.81
N ALA A 190 -0.63 -5.80 -17.17
CA ALA A 190 -1.28 -4.86 -16.27
C ALA A 190 -2.79 -4.86 -16.53
N PHE A 191 -3.60 -4.77 -15.47
CA PHE A 191 -5.07 -4.73 -15.52
C PHE A 191 -5.64 -3.89 -14.38
N LEU A 192 -6.82 -3.31 -14.57
CA LEU A 192 -7.43 -2.39 -13.60
C LEU A 192 -7.83 -3.10 -12.30
N THR A 193 -7.51 -2.46 -11.18
CA THR A 193 -7.89 -2.86 -9.82
C THR A 193 -8.34 -1.65 -9.00
N ASP A 194 -9.13 -1.86 -7.94
CA ASP A 194 -9.71 -0.79 -7.11
C ASP A 194 -8.71 -0.15 -6.12
N GLY A 195 -7.54 0.23 -6.62
CA GLY A 195 -6.43 0.73 -5.80
C GLY A 195 -6.36 2.24 -5.62
N LEU A 196 -7.11 3.02 -6.41
CA LEU A 196 -7.09 4.49 -6.31
C LEU A 196 -7.57 4.99 -4.95
N ARG A 197 -8.59 4.35 -4.38
CA ARG A 197 -9.15 4.69 -3.06
C ARG A 197 -9.39 6.19 -2.90
N SER A 198 -8.66 6.88 -2.02
CA SER A 198 -8.84 8.31 -1.78
C SER A 198 -8.37 9.22 -2.94
N LEU A 199 -7.52 8.72 -3.84
CA LEU A 199 -7.10 9.46 -5.03
C LEU A 199 -8.25 9.80 -5.98
N ILE A 200 -9.38 9.11 -5.87
CA ILE A 200 -10.60 9.43 -6.63
C ILE A 200 -11.03 10.89 -6.43
N ASP A 201 -10.69 11.51 -5.30
CA ASP A 201 -11.04 12.89 -5.00
C ASP A 201 -10.02 13.92 -5.50
N ILE A 202 -8.86 13.48 -6.01
CA ILE A 202 -7.87 14.37 -6.64
C ILE A 202 -8.36 14.77 -8.04
N PRO A 203 -8.43 16.07 -8.38
CA PRO A 203 -8.84 16.52 -9.70
C PRO A 203 -7.93 15.99 -10.82
N ALA A 204 -8.49 15.10 -11.65
CA ALA A 204 -7.83 14.58 -12.84
C ALA A 204 -8.84 14.31 -13.97
N THR A 205 -8.43 14.42 -15.25
CA THR A 205 -9.30 14.04 -16.38
C THR A 205 -9.41 12.53 -16.51
N SER A 206 -8.30 11.81 -16.35
CA SER A 206 -8.25 10.35 -16.34
C SER A 206 -7.33 9.83 -15.25
N MET A 207 -7.76 8.81 -14.52
CA MET A 207 -6.97 8.17 -13.48
C MET A 207 -7.31 6.69 -13.38
N GLY A 208 -6.29 5.84 -13.32
CA GLY A 208 -6.45 4.39 -13.12
C GLY A 208 -5.25 3.79 -12.40
N GLU A 209 -5.52 2.82 -11.53
CA GLU A 209 -4.52 1.96 -10.94
C GLU A 209 -4.62 0.56 -11.52
N TYR A 210 -3.46 -0.01 -11.82
CA TYR A 210 -3.32 -1.28 -12.48
C TYR A 210 -2.43 -2.22 -11.67
N THR A 211 -2.92 -3.43 -11.45
CA THR A 211 -2.13 -4.51 -10.87
C THR A 211 -1.28 -5.17 -11.95
N VAL A 212 -0.01 -5.40 -11.63
CA VAL A 212 1.00 -5.98 -12.54
C VAL A 212 1.32 -7.42 -12.15
N ARG A 213 1.24 -8.31 -13.13
CA ARG A 213 1.53 -9.76 -12.98
C ARG A 213 2.34 -10.29 -14.15
N TRP A 214 2.98 -11.44 -13.94
CA TRP A 214 3.60 -12.17 -15.05
C TRP A 214 2.53 -12.60 -16.08
N PRO A 215 2.87 -12.61 -17.39
CA PRO A 215 1.92 -12.97 -18.42
C PRO A 215 1.30 -14.36 -18.20
N GLY A 216 -0.01 -14.46 -18.38
CA GLY A 216 -0.73 -15.73 -18.22
C GLY A 216 -1.36 -15.95 -16.84
N HIS A 217 -0.96 -15.18 -15.82
CA HIS A 217 -1.48 -15.33 -14.46
C HIS A 217 -2.99 -15.08 -14.40
N ILE A 218 -3.46 -13.97 -15.00
CA ILE A 218 -4.87 -13.58 -14.93
C ILE A 218 -5.76 -14.47 -15.77
N GLN A 219 -5.28 -14.91 -16.93
CA GLN A 219 -5.97 -15.87 -17.77
C GLN A 219 -6.12 -17.22 -17.05
N ARG A 220 -5.08 -17.65 -16.31
CA ARG A 220 -5.16 -18.83 -15.45
C ARG A 220 -6.20 -18.65 -14.34
N TYR A 221 -6.20 -17.51 -13.66
CA TYR A 221 -7.20 -17.22 -12.63
C TYR A 221 -8.63 -17.27 -13.19
N GLN A 222 -8.88 -16.62 -14.34
CA GLN A 222 -10.20 -16.58 -15.00
C GLN A 222 -10.71 -17.95 -15.48
N THR A 223 -9.80 -18.89 -15.76
CA THR A 223 -10.15 -20.26 -16.20
C THR A 223 -10.05 -21.30 -15.07
N SER A 224 -9.64 -20.89 -13.87
CA SER A 224 -9.49 -21.77 -12.73
C SER A 224 -10.85 -22.14 -12.14
N GLU A 225 -10.98 -23.38 -11.67
CA GLU A 225 -12.11 -23.84 -10.88
C GLU A 225 -11.79 -23.85 -9.38
N LEU A 226 -10.61 -23.36 -8.97
CA LEU A 226 -10.20 -23.32 -7.57
C LEU A 226 -11.06 -22.34 -6.79
N ASN A 227 -11.46 -22.77 -5.59
CA ASN A 227 -12.14 -21.91 -4.63
C ASN A 227 -11.12 -21.00 -3.89
N PRO A 228 -11.57 -19.97 -3.13
CA PRO A 228 -10.68 -19.05 -2.45
C PRO A 228 -9.63 -19.71 -1.54
N ASP A 229 -9.98 -20.75 -0.78
CA ASP A 229 -9.03 -21.43 0.12
C ASP A 229 -7.95 -22.18 -0.67
N GLU A 230 -8.33 -22.80 -1.80
CA GLU A 230 -7.38 -23.47 -2.69
C GLU A 230 -6.44 -22.48 -3.38
N LEU A 231 -6.91 -21.27 -3.71
CA LEU A 231 -6.08 -20.19 -4.24
C LEU A 231 -5.10 -19.66 -3.20
N VAL A 232 -5.56 -19.50 -1.94
CA VAL A 232 -4.70 -19.10 -0.81
C VAL A 232 -3.55 -20.09 -0.65
N ASP A 233 -3.83 -21.39 -0.72
CA ASP A 233 -2.81 -22.43 -0.65
C ASP A 233 -1.88 -22.44 -1.87
N ALA A 234 -2.43 -22.27 -3.07
CA ALA A 234 -1.67 -22.26 -4.32
C ALA A 234 -0.75 -21.05 -4.46
N TRP A 235 -1.11 -19.91 -3.87
CA TRP A 235 -0.32 -18.68 -3.86
C TRP A 235 0.47 -18.48 -2.57
N ARG A 236 0.59 -19.51 -1.73
CA ARG A 236 1.31 -19.40 -0.47
C ARG A 236 2.72 -18.84 -0.69
N PHE A 237 3.07 -17.82 0.09
CA PHE A 237 4.38 -17.20 0.04
C PHE A 237 5.50 -18.20 0.34
N ASP A 238 6.53 -18.21 -0.49
CA ASP A 238 7.74 -19.00 -0.31
C ASP A 238 8.93 -18.06 -0.04
N PRO A 239 9.46 -17.99 1.19
CA PRO A 239 10.56 -17.09 1.54
C PRO A 239 11.88 -17.44 0.83
N GLU A 240 12.03 -18.67 0.33
CA GLU A 240 13.24 -19.09 -0.39
C GLU A 240 13.19 -18.71 -1.88
N ARG A 241 12.01 -18.34 -2.39
CA ARG A 241 11.81 -17.95 -3.78
C ARG A 241 12.15 -16.46 -3.96
N PRO A 242 13.13 -16.10 -4.81
CA PRO A 242 13.45 -14.71 -5.07
C PRO A 242 12.26 -13.97 -5.66
N GLU A 243 12.06 -12.72 -5.25
CA GLU A 243 10.91 -11.89 -5.61
C GLU A 243 11.27 -10.41 -5.70
N PHE A 244 10.35 -9.61 -6.22
CA PHE A 244 10.52 -8.17 -6.35
C PHE A 244 9.17 -7.45 -6.26
N THR A 245 9.23 -6.20 -5.82
CA THR A 245 8.12 -5.27 -5.89
C THR A 245 8.49 -4.16 -6.86
N TRP A 246 7.60 -3.87 -7.78
CA TRP A 246 7.76 -2.80 -8.77
C TRP A 246 6.53 -1.93 -8.80
N MET A 247 6.73 -0.62 -8.90
CA MET A 247 5.68 0.37 -9.08
C MET A 247 6.11 1.47 -10.06
N GLU A 248 5.23 1.83 -10.97
CA GLU A 248 5.32 3.05 -11.78
C GLU A 248 4.15 3.98 -11.44
N VAL A 249 4.45 5.25 -11.16
CA VAL A 249 3.44 6.31 -11.10
C VAL A 249 3.75 7.29 -12.21
N ARG A 250 2.89 7.32 -13.23
CA ARG A 250 2.98 8.24 -14.38
C ARG A 250 1.88 9.28 -14.29
N VAL A 251 2.27 10.55 -14.33
CA VAL A 251 1.37 11.70 -14.32
C VAL A 251 1.65 12.59 -15.53
N GLU A 252 0.61 12.94 -16.27
CA GLU A 252 0.63 13.85 -17.41
C GLU A 252 -0.20 15.10 -17.07
N ALA A 253 0.35 16.28 -17.30
CA ALA A 253 -0.32 17.57 -17.08
C ALA A 253 0.17 18.62 -18.10
N GLY A 254 -0.68 18.96 -19.06
CA GLY A 254 -0.34 19.80 -20.20
C GLY A 254 0.78 19.19 -21.05
N THR A 255 1.92 19.87 -21.13
CA THR A 255 3.12 19.37 -21.83
C THR A 255 4.05 18.60 -20.92
N GLU A 256 3.81 18.57 -19.61
CA GLU A 256 4.68 17.92 -18.64
C GLU A 256 4.26 16.47 -18.43
N THR A 257 5.26 15.59 -18.36
CA THR A 257 5.09 14.20 -17.93
C THR A 257 6.06 13.91 -16.81
N ARG A 258 5.56 13.38 -15.70
CA ARG A 258 6.36 12.93 -14.57
C ARG A 258 6.16 11.44 -14.35
N VAL A 259 7.27 10.71 -14.24
CA VAL A 259 7.27 9.27 -14.01
C VAL A 259 8.15 8.96 -12.82
N TRP A 260 7.58 8.30 -11.82
CA TRP A 260 8.34 7.66 -10.75
C TRP A 260 8.36 6.16 -10.97
N THR A 261 9.53 5.55 -10.79
CA THR A 261 9.69 4.10 -10.77
C THR A 261 10.30 3.68 -9.44
N VAL A 262 9.62 2.78 -8.74
CA VAL A 262 10.04 2.18 -7.47
C VAL A 262 10.32 0.70 -7.71
N GLU A 263 11.47 0.21 -7.28
CA GLU A 263 11.83 -1.21 -7.40
C GLU A 263 12.63 -1.68 -6.19
N ASP A 264 12.25 -2.83 -5.62
CA ASP A 264 12.97 -3.51 -4.54
C ASP A 264 12.97 -5.03 -4.79
N LYS A 265 14.02 -5.73 -4.34
CA LYS A 265 14.20 -7.18 -4.54
C LYS A 265 14.25 -7.97 -3.23
N GLY A 266 13.82 -7.37 -2.13
CA GLY A 266 14.09 -7.88 -0.79
C GLY A 266 15.51 -7.54 -0.34
N GLY A 267 15.76 -7.72 0.95
CA GLY A 267 17.05 -7.41 1.56
C GLY A 267 17.06 -7.78 3.03
N ASP A 268 18.22 -8.23 3.54
CA ASP A 268 18.42 -8.55 4.97
C ASP A 268 17.44 -9.58 5.56
N GLY A 269 16.97 -10.52 4.72
CA GLY A 269 16.01 -11.55 5.10
C GLY A 269 14.55 -11.10 5.03
N ASP A 270 14.29 -9.85 4.64
CA ASP A 270 12.95 -9.32 4.44
C ASP A 270 12.53 -9.35 2.97
N SER A 271 11.23 -9.63 2.76
CA SER A 271 10.61 -9.57 1.44
C SER A 271 10.58 -8.13 0.90
N SER A 272 10.59 -7.99 -0.41
CA SER A 272 10.47 -6.72 -1.12
C SER A 272 9.16 -6.00 -0.77
N MET A 273 8.08 -6.75 -0.57
CA MET A 273 6.78 -6.19 -0.16
C MET A 273 6.81 -5.71 1.29
N ALA A 274 7.43 -6.47 2.21
CA ALA A 274 7.59 -6.05 3.60
C ALA A 274 8.41 -4.76 3.68
N ARG A 275 9.49 -4.66 2.89
CA ARG A 275 10.33 -3.47 2.83
C ARG A 275 9.58 -2.28 2.23
N THR A 276 9.06 -2.41 1.01
CA THR A 276 8.42 -1.27 0.32
C THR A 276 7.15 -0.78 1.01
N THR A 277 6.33 -1.68 1.56
CA THR A 277 5.12 -1.30 2.30
C THR A 277 5.48 -0.84 3.71
N GLY A 278 6.27 -1.63 4.43
CA GLY A 278 6.59 -1.37 5.83
C GLY A 278 7.46 -0.14 6.04
N LEU A 279 8.38 0.18 5.13
CA LEU A 279 9.18 1.42 5.23
C LEU A 279 8.32 2.68 5.07
N VAL A 280 7.27 2.64 4.25
CA VAL A 280 6.31 3.75 4.15
C VAL A 280 5.57 3.91 5.47
N THR A 281 5.06 2.82 6.03
CA THR A 281 4.38 2.81 7.34
C THR A 281 5.30 3.33 8.44
N VAL A 282 6.53 2.83 8.53
CA VAL A 282 7.53 3.26 9.51
C VAL A 282 7.84 4.75 9.34
N ALA A 283 8.03 5.24 8.12
CA ALA A 283 8.31 6.65 7.88
C ALA A 283 7.14 7.55 8.33
N CYS A 284 5.89 7.13 8.10
CA CYS A 284 4.71 7.86 8.56
C CYS A 284 4.61 7.88 10.10
N VAL A 285 4.86 6.75 10.75
CA VAL A 285 4.92 6.65 12.21
C VAL A 285 6.02 7.56 12.78
N MET A 286 7.22 7.50 12.22
CA MET A 286 8.35 8.35 12.64
C MET A 286 8.01 9.84 12.49
N ALA A 287 7.45 10.24 11.34
CA ALA A 287 7.09 11.62 11.07
C ALA A 287 6.05 12.14 12.06
N TRP A 288 5.01 11.35 12.37
CA TRP A 288 3.96 11.73 13.31
C TRP A 288 4.39 11.65 14.78
N SER A 289 5.42 10.85 15.09
CA SER A 289 6.00 10.80 16.43
C SER A 289 6.92 12.01 16.70
N GLN A 290 7.51 12.59 15.65
CA GLN A 290 8.43 13.73 15.75
C GLN A 290 7.74 15.08 15.57
N ASN A 291 6.62 15.10 14.84
CA ASN A 291 5.83 16.29 14.55
C ASN A 291 4.36 15.97 14.77
N ASP A 292 3.59 16.86 15.39
CA ASP A 292 2.14 16.70 15.49
C ASP A 292 1.50 17.00 14.12
N LEU A 293 1.52 16.01 13.22
CA LEU A 293 1.01 16.12 11.84
C LEU A 293 -0.49 16.42 11.81
N PHE A 294 -1.26 15.61 12.55
CA PHE A 294 -2.71 15.70 12.62
C PHE A 294 -3.16 15.66 14.08
N THR A 295 -4.17 16.47 14.41
CA THR A 295 -4.73 16.58 15.77
C THR A 295 -6.18 16.11 15.85
N THR A 296 -6.92 16.06 14.74
CA THR A 296 -8.32 15.63 14.63
C THR A 296 -8.60 15.15 13.22
N GLY A 297 -9.44 14.13 13.03
CA GLY A 297 -9.95 13.75 11.72
C GLY A 297 -9.33 12.49 11.13
N ILE A 298 -9.65 12.23 9.87
CA ILE A 298 -9.28 11.03 9.13
C ILE A 298 -8.61 11.49 7.84
N HIS A 299 -7.33 11.17 7.70
CA HIS A 299 -6.44 11.79 6.72
C HIS A 299 -5.86 10.72 5.79
N PRO A 300 -6.06 10.84 4.48
CA PRO A 300 -5.39 9.97 3.52
C PRO A 300 -3.93 10.40 3.30
N PRO A 301 -3.10 9.58 2.63
CA PRO A 301 -1.67 9.86 2.45
C PRO A 301 -1.40 11.17 1.68
N GLU A 302 -2.27 11.56 0.77
CA GLU A 302 -2.16 12.78 -0.03
C GLU A 302 -2.31 14.08 0.77
N GLU A 303 -2.77 14.03 2.02
CA GLU A 303 -2.81 15.19 2.92
C GLU A 303 -1.48 15.42 3.66
N LEU A 304 -0.56 14.46 3.63
CA LEU A 304 0.74 14.60 4.28
C LEU A 304 1.53 15.78 3.70
N PRO A 305 2.16 16.62 4.53
CA PRO A 305 2.98 17.72 4.04
C PRO A 305 4.08 17.25 3.07
N SER A 306 4.44 18.07 2.08
CA SER A 306 5.39 17.68 1.03
C SER A 306 6.76 17.29 1.59
N GLU A 307 7.21 17.95 2.66
CA GLU A 307 8.44 17.62 3.37
C GLU A 307 8.39 16.23 4.03
N VAL A 308 7.22 15.82 4.52
CA VAL A 308 7.01 14.48 5.08
C VAL A 308 7.06 13.44 3.96
N ILE A 309 6.40 13.69 2.83
CA ILE A 309 6.45 12.81 1.65
C ILE A 309 7.90 12.65 1.15
N HIS A 310 8.65 13.75 1.05
CA HIS A 310 10.07 13.67 0.70
C HIS A 310 10.90 12.92 1.74
N GLY A 311 10.52 13.00 3.02
CA GLY A 311 11.07 12.19 4.10
C GLY A 311 10.81 10.69 3.88
N VAL A 312 9.59 10.29 3.53
CA VAL A 312 9.22 8.91 3.19
C VAL A 312 10.10 8.40 2.05
N ILE A 313 10.18 9.14 0.94
CA ILE A 313 11.03 8.77 -0.22
C ILE A 313 12.49 8.58 0.21
N ARG A 314 13.00 9.46 1.09
CA ARG A 314 14.37 9.38 1.60
C ARG A 314 14.57 8.14 2.47
N THR A 315 13.62 7.81 3.34
CA THR A 315 13.67 6.59 4.16
C THR A 315 13.79 5.34 3.28
N LEU A 316 12.96 5.23 2.24
CA LEU A 316 13.04 4.10 1.30
C LEU A 316 14.40 4.04 0.60
N LYS A 317 14.91 5.18 0.09
CA LYS A 317 16.23 5.24 -0.56
C LYS A 317 17.39 4.89 0.37
N ASN A 318 17.33 5.30 1.63
CA ASN A 318 18.36 5.02 2.63
C ASN A 318 18.42 3.53 2.99
N GLU A 319 17.34 2.80 2.76
CA GLU A 319 17.23 1.35 2.93
C GLU A 319 17.40 0.63 1.58
N ASP A 320 18.04 1.26 0.60
CA ASP A 320 18.38 0.71 -0.71
C ASP A 320 17.19 0.35 -1.64
N VAL A 321 15.98 0.84 -1.35
CA VAL A 321 14.88 0.78 -2.31
C VAL A 321 15.17 1.75 -3.45
N ARG A 322 15.19 1.25 -4.70
CA ARG A 322 15.46 2.08 -5.88
C ARG A 322 14.22 2.92 -6.19
N ILE A 323 14.38 4.25 -6.13
CA ILE A 323 13.34 5.19 -6.55
C ILE A 323 13.93 6.21 -7.53
N GLU A 324 13.49 6.12 -8.78
CA GLU A 324 13.86 7.01 -9.87
C GLU A 324 12.71 7.93 -10.23
N MET A 325 13.03 9.17 -10.57
CA MET A 325 12.05 10.15 -11.05
C MET A 325 12.57 10.75 -12.34
N ASN A 326 11.79 10.60 -13.40
CA ASN A 326 12.04 11.22 -14.70
C ASN A 326 10.98 12.29 -14.95
N SER A 327 11.37 13.38 -15.58
CA SER A 327 10.45 14.41 -16.05
C SER A 327 10.77 14.74 -17.50
N GLU A 328 9.74 14.70 -18.33
CA GLU A 328 9.82 14.98 -19.76
C GLU A 328 8.88 16.14 -20.09
N ASN A 329 9.35 17.05 -20.93
CA ASN A 329 8.54 18.14 -21.45
C ASN A 329 8.27 17.88 -22.93
N ILE A 330 7.03 17.53 -23.26
CA ILE A 330 6.58 17.30 -24.63
C ILE A 330 6.52 18.67 -25.30
N ARG A 331 7.62 19.07 -25.95
CA ARG A 331 7.60 20.28 -26.77
C ARG A 331 6.52 20.11 -27.84
N PRO A 332 5.60 21.07 -28.03
CA PRO A 332 4.64 21.00 -29.12
C PRO A 332 5.44 20.92 -30.43
N GLN A 333 5.15 19.92 -31.25
CA GLN A 333 5.62 19.89 -32.63
C GLN A 333 4.97 21.09 -33.33
N GLY A 334 5.77 22.12 -33.58
CA GLY A 334 5.35 23.37 -34.21
C GLY A 334 5.09 23.24 -35.70
#